data_AF-A0A6V7HBT3-F1
#
_entry.id   AF-A0A6V7HBT3-F1
#
_cell.length_a   1.000
_cell.length_b   1.000
_cell.length_c   1.000
_cell.angle_alpha   90.00
_cell.angle_beta   90.00
_cell.angle_gamma   90.00
#
_symmetry.space_group_name_H-M   'P 1'
#
loop_
_entity.id
_entity.type
_entity.pdbx_description
1 polymer ?
#
loop_
_entity_poly.entity_id
_entity_poly.type
_entity_poly.pdbx_seq_one_letter_code
_entity_poly.pdbx_strand_id
1 'polypeptide(L)'
;NDIYALRGSGLTRIFSCRVATGNPVVFTLQPPECYMEIRYGYGTTGTRVAGPVRVGDPLTLIIYMRSKYDGFDIVVNDCYAHNGGNKRIQLIDQYGCPVDDKLISRFRGSWSESGLFETQVFAYMKTFRFTGSPALYIECDVRMCHGRCPSQPCHWRNAKNVAKRSLPEIAGSSTPATSLSENVNLFQSLRVLQEGEADTEFFQNSTTAFRSGPSESTNDRVCLRSTVLSTIIGIGCGFVCLMAGTILAMCSRIRRQAREKLLSDSISYMTHK
;
A
#
# COMPACT_ATOMS: atom_id res chain seq x y z
N ASN A 1 47.94 29.39 -3.50
CA ASN A 1 48.64 30.32 -2.58
C ASN A 1 47.92 30.31 -1.26
N ASP A 2 48.31 29.41 -0.37
CA ASP A 2 47.75 29.31 0.98
C ASP A 2 48.45 30.34 1.87
N ILE A 3 47.69 31.29 2.42
CA ILE A 3 48.20 32.27 3.38
C ILE A 3 47.80 31.79 4.78
N TYR A 4 48.80 31.44 5.60
CA TYR A 4 48.61 31.10 7.01
C TYR A 4 48.80 32.35 7.88
N ALA A 5 47.81 32.71 8.69
CA ALA A 5 47.94 33.72 9.72
C ALA A 5 47.87 33.06 11.11
N LEU A 6 48.92 33.24 11.92
CA LEU A 6 48.99 32.78 13.31
C LEU A 6 48.53 33.90 14.24
N ARG A 7 47.43 33.69 14.99
CA ARG A 7 47.24 34.34 16.29
C ARG A 7 46.32 33.55 17.21
N GLY A 8 46.91 33.00 18.28
CA GLY A 8 46.21 32.57 19.50
C GLY A 8 45.45 31.24 19.44
N SER A 9 46.15 30.13 19.76
CA SER A 9 45.58 28.84 20.23
C SER A 9 44.34 28.30 19.49
N GLY A 10 44.56 27.78 18.28
CA GLY A 10 43.58 26.97 17.53
C GLY A 10 43.81 27.06 16.03
N LEU A 11 44.13 25.94 15.36
CA LEU A 11 44.32 25.90 13.91
C LEU A 11 42.95 25.76 13.22
N THR A 12 42.24 26.87 13.00
CA THR A 12 40.96 26.85 12.26
C THR A 12 41.23 27.10 10.77
N ARG A 13 40.91 26.12 9.91
CA ARG A 13 40.85 26.31 8.46
C ARG A 13 39.72 27.29 8.14
N ILE A 14 40.06 28.53 7.81
CA ILE A 14 39.09 29.49 7.25
C ILE A 14 39.03 29.24 5.75
N PHE A 15 38.01 28.51 5.30
CA PHE A 15 37.64 28.51 3.90
C PHE A 15 36.99 29.86 3.58
N SER A 16 37.72 30.74 2.90
CA SER A 16 37.15 31.93 2.29
C SER A 16 36.35 31.52 1.06
N CYS A 17 35.10 31.06 1.25
CA CYS A 17 34.14 31.00 0.16
C CYS A 17 33.81 32.44 -0.23
N ARG A 18 34.36 32.89 -1.36
CA ARG A 18 33.90 34.10 -2.04
C ARG A 18 32.41 33.88 -2.31
N VAL A 19 31.55 34.63 -1.61
CA VAL A 19 30.11 34.61 -1.84
C VAL A 19 29.89 35.17 -3.24
N ALA A 20 29.74 34.28 -4.21
CA ALA A 20 29.15 34.65 -5.49
C ALA A 20 27.66 34.85 -5.22
N THR A 21 27.23 36.11 -5.28
CA THR A 21 25.82 36.50 -5.39
C THR A 21 25.26 35.97 -6.71
N GLY A 22 24.82 34.72 -6.68
CA GLY A 22 23.85 34.15 -7.59
C GLY A 22 22.91 33.33 -6.74
N ASN A 23 21.61 33.59 -6.79
CA ASN A 23 20.63 32.65 -6.24
C ASN A 23 20.97 31.27 -6.82
N PRO A 24 21.14 30.21 -6.01
CA PRO A 24 21.29 28.88 -6.58
C PRO A 24 20.02 28.59 -7.36
N VAL A 25 20.15 28.42 -8.68
CA VAL A 25 19.07 27.87 -9.50
C VAL A 25 18.94 26.41 -9.07
N VAL A 26 18.09 26.18 -8.08
CA VAL A 26 17.73 24.82 -7.67
C VAL A 26 16.85 24.28 -8.79
N PHE A 27 17.44 23.52 -9.71
CA PHE A 27 16.68 22.65 -10.59
C PHE A 27 16.12 21.53 -9.72
N THR A 28 14.95 21.75 -9.11
CA THR A 28 14.18 20.67 -8.50
C THR A 28 13.55 19.87 -9.64
N LEU A 29 14.31 18.93 -10.23
CA LEU A 29 13.69 17.91 -11.06
C LEU A 29 12.67 17.17 -10.17
N GLN A 30 11.45 16.99 -10.66
CA GLN A 30 10.45 16.23 -9.92
C GLN A 30 10.95 14.78 -9.77
N PRO A 31 11.01 14.22 -8.55
CA PRO A 31 11.52 12.87 -8.35
C PRO A 31 10.62 11.85 -9.07
N PRO A 32 11.19 10.76 -9.63
CA PRO A 32 10.40 9.71 -10.24
C PRO A 32 9.47 9.04 -9.23
N GLU A 33 8.28 8.65 -9.68
CA GLU A 33 7.30 7.94 -8.84
C GLU A 33 7.52 6.43 -8.97
N CYS A 34 7.86 5.77 -7.86
CA CYS A 34 8.03 4.33 -7.80
C CYS A 34 6.93 3.68 -6.94
N TYR A 35 6.31 2.61 -7.45
CA TYR A 35 5.31 1.85 -6.71
C TYR A 35 5.33 0.38 -7.11
N MET A 36 4.82 -0.48 -6.22
CA MET A 36 4.71 -1.92 -6.44
C MET A 36 3.26 -2.40 -6.51
N GLU A 37 3.04 -3.42 -7.33
CA GLU A 37 1.76 -4.06 -7.55
C GLU A 37 1.93 -5.58 -7.66
N ILE A 38 0.93 -6.33 -7.21
CA ILE A 38 0.89 -7.79 -7.38
C ILE A 38 -0.33 -8.16 -8.22
N ARG A 39 -0.10 -8.99 -9.23
CA ARG A 39 -1.12 -9.49 -10.16
C ARG A 39 -1.21 -11.02 -10.15
N TYR A 40 -2.36 -11.55 -10.51
CA TYR A 40 -2.55 -12.99 -10.67
C TYR A 40 -1.89 -13.54 -11.93
N GLY A 41 -1.37 -14.77 -11.85
CA GLY A 41 -0.81 -15.52 -12.96
C GLY A 41 0.67 -15.22 -13.23
N TYR A 42 1.17 -15.79 -14.33
CA TYR A 42 2.51 -15.56 -14.86
C TYR A 42 2.45 -14.53 -16.00
N GLY A 43 2.42 -13.24 -15.66
CA GLY A 43 2.37 -12.18 -16.65
C GLY A 43 1.98 -10.83 -16.06
N THR A 44 2.20 -9.77 -16.84
CA THR A 44 1.89 -8.39 -16.45
C THR A 44 0.45 -7.98 -16.77
N THR A 45 -0.30 -8.81 -17.51
CA THR A 45 -1.69 -8.56 -17.93
C THR A 45 -2.74 -9.12 -16.96
N GLY A 46 -2.32 -9.82 -15.91
CA GLY A 46 -3.22 -10.36 -14.90
C GLY A 46 -4.05 -9.29 -14.19
N THR A 47 -5.09 -9.71 -13.48
CA THR A 47 -5.87 -8.84 -12.60
C THR A 47 -5.07 -8.51 -11.34
N ARG A 48 -5.23 -7.29 -10.83
CA ARG A 48 -4.62 -6.87 -9.57
C ARG A 48 -5.19 -7.68 -8.41
N VAL A 49 -4.32 -8.14 -7.51
CA VAL A 49 -4.75 -8.86 -6.31
C VAL A 49 -5.46 -7.89 -5.37
N ALA A 50 -6.76 -8.12 -5.14
CA ALA A 50 -7.60 -7.30 -4.26
C ALA A 50 -8.15 -8.08 -3.05
N GLY A 51 -7.96 -9.40 -3.02
CA GLY A 51 -8.51 -10.28 -1.98
C GLY A 51 -7.49 -11.33 -1.52
N PRO A 52 -7.92 -12.27 -0.68
CA PRO A 52 -7.07 -13.36 -0.22
C PRO A 52 -6.58 -14.22 -1.39
N VAL A 53 -5.34 -14.65 -1.31
CA VAL A 53 -4.69 -15.57 -2.26
C VAL A 53 -4.49 -16.92 -1.58
N ARG A 54 -4.41 -18.01 -2.35
CA ARG A 54 -4.13 -19.34 -1.79
C ARG A 54 -2.66 -19.69 -1.88
N VAL A 55 -2.20 -20.54 -0.96
CA VAL A 55 -0.87 -21.14 -1.06
C VAL A 55 -0.72 -21.85 -2.40
N GLY A 56 0.40 -21.59 -3.09
CA GLY A 56 0.70 -22.13 -4.41
C GLY A 56 0.21 -21.29 -5.57
N ASP A 57 -0.68 -20.31 -5.35
CA ASP A 57 -1.19 -19.46 -6.43
C ASP A 57 -0.02 -18.73 -7.11
N PRO A 58 0.06 -18.77 -8.45
CA PRO A 58 1.07 -18.05 -9.20
C PRO A 58 0.73 -16.56 -9.21
N LEU A 59 1.66 -15.72 -8.77
CA LEU A 59 1.53 -14.27 -8.80
C LEU A 59 2.69 -13.64 -9.56
N THR A 60 2.47 -12.44 -10.06
CA THR A 60 3.50 -11.59 -10.66
C THR A 60 3.63 -10.33 -9.83
N LEU A 61 4.81 -10.12 -9.24
CA LEU A 61 5.19 -8.89 -8.58
C LEU A 61 5.74 -7.92 -9.63
N ILE A 62 5.17 -6.73 -9.70
CA ILE A 62 5.50 -5.70 -10.70
C ILE A 62 5.89 -4.43 -9.96
N ILE A 63 7.00 -3.83 -10.38
CA ILE A 63 7.45 -2.53 -9.91
C ILE A 63 7.44 -1.60 -11.11
N TYR A 64 6.83 -0.44 -10.89
CA TYR A 64 6.71 0.63 -11.88
C TYR A 64 7.55 1.81 -11.41
N MET A 65 8.27 2.42 -12.34
CA MET A 65 8.88 3.73 -12.18
C MET A 65 8.37 4.64 -13.28
N ARG A 66 7.74 5.75 -12.89
CA ARG A 66 7.26 6.78 -13.80
C ARG A 66 8.11 8.03 -13.66
N SER A 67 8.67 8.51 -14.76
CA SER A 67 9.48 9.72 -14.80
C SER A 67 9.01 10.65 -15.92
N LYS A 68 9.22 11.96 -15.71
CA LYS A 68 9.08 12.99 -16.76
C LYS A 68 10.30 13.04 -17.68
N TYR A 69 11.38 12.39 -17.29
CA TYR A 69 12.68 12.39 -17.98
C TYR A 69 13.01 10.99 -18.45
N ASP A 70 13.70 10.90 -19.58
CA ASP A 70 14.17 9.65 -20.16
C ASP A 70 15.48 9.18 -19.53
N GLY A 71 15.92 8.00 -19.94
CA GLY A 71 17.22 7.48 -19.55
C GLY A 71 17.29 7.06 -18.07
N PHE A 72 16.19 6.60 -17.48
CA PHE A 72 16.18 5.98 -16.16
C PHE A 72 15.76 4.51 -16.25
N ASP A 73 16.53 3.64 -15.61
CA ASP A 73 16.21 2.23 -15.42
C ASP A 73 16.23 1.90 -13.93
N ILE A 74 15.67 0.75 -13.55
CA ILE A 74 15.62 0.31 -12.16
C ILE A 74 16.18 -1.10 -12.01
N VAL A 75 16.89 -1.30 -10.90
CA VAL A 75 17.30 -2.61 -10.42
C VAL A 75 16.70 -2.83 -9.03
N VAL A 76 16.19 -4.03 -8.81
CA VAL A 76 15.59 -4.44 -7.54
C VAL A 76 16.64 -5.24 -6.77
N ASN A 77 16.92 -4.80 -5.55
CA ASN A 77 17.85 -5.40 -4.61
C ASN A 77 17.08 -5.75 -3.33
N ASP A 78 17.59 -6.71 -2.56
CA ASP A 78 17.16 -6.91 -1.18
C ASP A 78 15.63 -6.99 -0.99
N CYS A 79 15.01 -8.03 -1.57
CA CYS A 79 13.60 -8.30 -1.32
C CYS A 79 13.41 -9.29 -0.17
N TYR A 80 12.52 -8.97 0.75
CA TYR A 80 12.16 -9.80 1.90
C TYR A 80 10.67 -10.06 1.94
N ALA A 81 10.32 -11.29 2.31
CA ALA A 81 8.99 -11.64 2.74
C ALA A 81 8.97 -11.85 4.25
N HIS A 82 7.96 -11.31 4.95
CA HIS A 82 7.83 -11.50 6.40
C HIS A 82 6.36 -11.56 6.83
N ASN A 83 6.13 -12.04 8.06
CA ASN A 83 4.79 -12.17 8.63
C ASN A 83 4.38 -11.02 9.55
N GLY A 84 5.08 -9.88 9.49
CA GLY A 84 4.92 -8.74 10.40
C GLY A 84 5.51 -8.96 11.80
N GLY A 85 6.10 -10.13 12.05
CA GLY A 85 6.85 -10.44 13.27
C GLY A 85 8.29 -10.84 12.94
N ASN A 86 8.81 -11.84 13.66
CA ASN A 86 10.22 -12.22 13.57
C ASN A 86 10.54 -13.22 12.44
N LYS A 87 9.52 -13.75 11.74
CA LYS A 87 9.74 -14.69 10.63
C LYS A 87 9.90 -13.89 9.34
N ARG A 88 11.09 -13.97 8.75
CA ARG A 88 11.44 -13.34 7.48
C ARG A 88 12.20 -14.30 6.58
N ILE A 89 12.02 -14.19 5.27
CA ILE A 89 12.72 -14.96 4.24
C ILE A 89 13.23 -13.96 3.20
N GLN A 90 14.50 -14.08 2.82
CA GLN A 90 15.05 -13.29 1.73
C GLN A 90 14.66 -13.94 0.40
N LEU A 91 14.03 -13.14 -0.48
CA LEU A 91 13.58 -13.55 -1.80
C LEU A 91 14.63 -13.20 -2.86
N ILE A 92 15.13 -11.96 -2.81
CA ILE A 92 16.17 -11.43 -3.70
C ILE A 92 17.33 -10.92 -2.84
N ASP A 93 18.55 -11.20 -3.26
CA ASP A 93 19.76 -10.73 -2.57
C ASP A 93 20.13 -9.28 -2.90
N GLN A 94 21.18 -8.78 -2.25
CA GLN A 94 21.72 -7.43 -2.46
C GLN A 94 22.23 -7.19 -3.89
N TYR A 95 22.42 -8.24 -4.69
CA TYR A 95 22.86 -8.16 -6.07
C TYR A 95 21.70 -8.34 -7.07
N GLY A 96 20.45 -8.43 -6.61
CA GLY A 96 19.29 -8.60 -7.48
C GLY A 96 19.07 -10.03 -7.97
N CYS A 97 19.65 -11.02 -7.28
CA CYS A 97 19.55 -12.43 -7.62
C CYS A 97 18.55 -13.18 -6.73
N PRO A 98 17.74 -14.10 -7.30
CA PRO A 98 16.83 -14.92 -6.52
C PRO A 98 17.61 -15.85 -5.59
N VAL A 99 17.24 -15.84 -4.31
CA VAL A 99 17.83 -16.74 -3.31
C VAL A 99 17.26 -18.15 -3.45
N ASP A 100 15.96 -18.26 -3.74
CA ASP A 100 15.28 -19.52 -4.06
C ASP A 100 14.35 -19.34 -5.27
N ASP A 101 14.76 -19.92 -6.41
CA ASP A 101 14.00 -19.91 -7.67
C ASP A 101 12.61 -20.57 -7.57
N LYS A 102 12.35 -21.34 -6.49
CA LYS A 102 11.01 -21.92 -6.24
C LYS A 102 10.02 -20.91 -5.68
N LEU A 103 10.52 -19.88 -4.99
CA LEU A 103 9.70 -18.84 -4.36
C LEU A 103 9.51 -17.64 -5.27
N ILE A 104 10.60 -17.17 -5.88
CA ILE A 104 10.59 -15.99 -6.76
C ILE A 104 11.57 -16.20 -7.93
N SER A 105 11.21 -15.70 -9.10
CA SER A 105 12.12 -15.61 -10.24
C SER A 105 12.96 -14.33 -10.17
N ARG A 106 14.04 -14.27 -10.95
CA ARG A 106 14.71 -12.99 -11.21
C ARG A 106 13.74 -11.96 -11.80
N PHE A 107 13.89 -10.70 -11.39
CA PHE A 107 13.23 -9.57 -12.04
C PHE A 107 13.65 -9.42 -13.50
N ARG A 108 12.69 -9.12 -14.37
CA ARG A 108 12.86 -8.86 -15.80
C ARG A 108 12.25 -7.51 -16.13
N GLY A 109 12.90 -6.73 -16.99
CA GLY A 109 12.43 -5.41 -17.39
C GLY A 109 11.72 -5.39 -18.75
N SER A 110 10.76 -4.50 -18.88
CA SER A 110 10.21 -3.98 -20.14
C SER A 110 10.10 -2.47 -20.03
N TRP A 111 10.60 -1.75 -21.03
CA TRP A 111 10.48 -0.30 -21.13
C TRP A 111 9.43 0.06 -22.18
N SER A 112 8.58 1.05 -21.89
CA SER A 112 7.61 1.57 -22.84
C SER A 112 7.97 3.00 -23.28
N GLU A 113 7.71 3.31 -24.55
CA GLU A 113 8.05 4.59 -25.19
C GLU A 113 6.81 5.51 -25.35
N SER A 114 5.74 5.26 -24.60
CA SER A 114 4.42 5.88 -24.81
C SER A 114 4.26 7.30 -24.25
N GLY A 115 5.25 8.18 -24.46
CA GLY A 115 5.21 9.62 -24.12
C GLY A 115 5.31 9.97 -22.62
N LEU A 116 5.19 8.97 -21.75
CA LEU A 116 5.61 8.98 -20.36
C LEU A 116 6.72 7.91 -20.25
N PHE A 117 7.89 8.29 -19.74
CA PHE A 117 8.98 7.33 -19.55
C PHE A 117 8.63 6.43 -18.36
N GLU A 118 8.08 5.26 -18.68
CA GLU A 118 7.68 4.25 -17.71
C GLU A 118 8.57 3.01 -17.86
N THR A 119 9.28 2.71 -16.79
CA THR A 119 10.07 1.49 -16.67
C THR A 119 9.30 0.51 -15.81
N GLN A 120 9.07 -0.68 -16.34
CA GLN A 120 8.40 -1.76 -15.64
C GLN A 120 9.39 -2.91 -15.45
N VAL A 121 9.53 -3.39 -14.22
CA VAL A 121 10.21 -4.66 -13.94
C VAL A 121 9.26 -5.60 -13.22
N PHE A 122 9.33 -6.89 -13.51
CA PHE A 122 8.46 -7.88 -12.91
C PHE A 122 9.21 -9.17 -12.56
N ALA A 123 8.73 -9.85 -11.52
CA ALA A 123 9.17 -11.18 -11.12
C ALA A 123 7.95 -12.08 -10.88
N TYR A 124 8.07 -13.33 -11.29
CA TYR A 124 7.09 -14.35 -10.98
C TYR A 124 7.38 -14.89 -9.58
N MET A 125 6.34 -15.06 -8.78
CA MET A 125 6.44 -15.66 -7.45
C MET A 125 5.34 -16.68 -7.25
N LYS A 126 5.61 -17.66 -6.40
CA LYS A 126 4.57 -18.57 -5.90
C LYS A 126 4.14 -18.13 -4.52
N THR A 127 2.84 -18.04 -4.31
CA THR A 127 2.30 -17.65 -3.01
C THR A 127 2.65 -18.71 -1.96
N PHE A 128 3.13 -18.26 -0.81
CA PHE A 128 3.41 -19.12 0.34
C PHE A 128 2.92 -18.45 1.62
N ARG A 129 2.84 -19.23 2.69
CA ARG A 129 2.35 -18.77 3.98
C ARG A 129 3.35 -19.09 5.08
N PHE A 130 3.52 -18.16 6.02
CA PHE A 130 4.26 -18.42 7.25
C PHE A 130 3.41 -19.20 8.25
N THR A 131 4.01 -20.16 8.97
CA THR A 131 3.30 -20.85 10.05
C THR A 131 2.88 -19.87 11.14
N GLY A 132 1.60 -19.88 11.51
CA GLY A 132 1.03 -19.03 12.56
C GLY A 132 0.51 -17.66 12.11
N SER A 133 0.62 -17.27 10.83
CA SER A 133 0.00 -16.03 10.33
C SER A 133 -0.47 -16.20 8.88
N PRO A 134 -1.67 -15.72 8.52
CA PRO A 134 -2.08 -15.62 7.11
C PRO A 134 -1.51 -14.37 6.44
N ALA A 135 -0.88 -13.44 7.15
CA ALA A 135 -0.31 -12.23 6.56
C ALA A 135 1.05 -12.53 5.91
N LEU A 136 1.20 -12.07 4.67
CA LEU A 136 2.44 -12.09 3.90
C LEU A 136 2.75 -10.66 3.46
N TYR A 137 3.81 -10.08 3.99
CA TYR A 137 4.33 -8.78 3.60
C TYR A 137 5.56 -8.97 2.73
N ILE A 138 5.67 -8.15 1.68
CA ILE A 138 6.79 -8.16 0.74
C ILE A 138 7.37 -6.75 0.71
N GLU A 139 8.65 -6.66 1.03
CA GLU A 139 9.46 -5.44 1.01
C GLU A 139 10.58 -5.61 -0.01
N CYS A 140 10.87 -4.59 -0.80
CA CYS A 140 11.95 -4.60 -1.78
C CYS A 140 12.64 -3.23 -1.84
N ASP A 141 13.97 -3.24 -1.86
CA ASP A 141 14.76 -2.05 -2.13
C ASP A 141 14.99 -1.88 -3.63
N VAL A 142 14.72 -0.69 -4.15
CA VAL A 142 14.88 -0.37 -5.56
C VAL A 142 15.95 0.70 -5.72
N ARG A 143 16.89 0.46 -6.63
CA ARG A 143 17.90 1.44 -7.02
C ARG A 143 17.66 1.89 -8.45
N MET A 144 17.79 3.18 -8.67
CA MET A 144 17.66 3.79 -9.99
C MET A 144 19.04 3.91 -10.64
N CYS A 145 19.11 3.61 -11.94
CA CYS A 145 20.29 3.81 -12.78
C CYS A 145 20.00 4.89 -13.82
N HIS A 146 21.00 5.68 -14.16
CA HIS A 146 21.00 6.45 -15.40
C HIS A 146 21.40 5.54 -16.57
N GLY A 147 20.61 5.53 -17.63
CA GLY A 147 20.72 4.56 -18.71
C GLY A 147 20.24 3.18 -18.27
N ARG A 148 20.73 2.13 -18.95
CA ARG A 148 20.39 0.75 -18.62
C ARG A 148 21.16 0.27 -17.39
N CYS A 149 20.45 -0.33 -16.43
CA CYS A 149 21.11 -0.94 -15.28
C CYS A 149 22.01 -2.10 -15.73
N PRO A 150 23.17 -2.31 -15.07
CA PRO A 150 24.06 -3.42 -15.39
C PRO A 150 23.35 -4.76 -15.14
N SER A 151 23.49 -5.70 -16.07
CA SER A 151 22.95 -7.04 -15.88
C SER A 151 23.69 -7.76 -14.76
N GLN A 152 22.95 -8.20 -13.73
CA GLN A 152 23.52 -8.88 -12.57
C GLN A 152 23.81 -10.36 -12.92
N PRO A 153 25.07 -10.83 -12.86
CA PRO A 153 25.40 -12.21 -13.19
C PRO A 153 25.08 -13.14 -12.00
N CYS A 154 23.83 -13.59 -11.86
CA CYS A 154 23.51 -14.58 -10.83
C CYS A 154 24.11 -15.94 -11.18
N HIS A 155 25.26 -16.26 -10.57
CA HIS A 155 25.95 -17.53 -10.74
C HIS A 155 25.37 -18.64 -9.84
N TRP A 156 24.10 -18.99 -10.04
CA TRP A 156 23.44 -19.97 -9.16
C TRP A 156 23.80 -21.43 -9.47
N ARG A 157 24.30 -21.75 -10.68
CA ARG A 157 24.67 -23.13 -11.07
C ARG A 157 26.10 -23.56 -10.78
N ASN A 158 26.99 -22.64 -10.39
CA ASN A 158 28.42 -22.94 -10.31
C ASN A 158 28.97 -23.00 -8.87
N ALA A 159 28.22 -22.59 -7.84
CA ALA A 159 28.74 -22.53 -6.48
C ALA A 159 29.00 -23.90 -5.84
N LYS A 160 28.35 -24.98 -6.28
CA LYS A 160 28.63 -26.33 -5.76
C LYS A 160 29.81 -27.05 -6.42
N ASN A 161 30.27 -26.61 -7.60
CA ASN A 161 31.30 -27.32 -8.37
C ASN A 161 32.47 -26.43 -8.86
N VAL A 162 32.54 -25.16 -8.46
CA VAL A 162 33.61 -24.25 -8.91
C VAL A 162 34.41 -23.76 -7.70
N ALA A 163 35.27 -24.63 -7.18
CA ALA A 163 36.49 -24.20 -6.48
C ALA A 163 37.50 -23.73 -7.53
N LYS A 164 37.29 -22.53 -8.09
CA LYS A 164 38.25 -21.92 -9.02
C LYS A 164 39.30 -21.16 -8.21
N ARG A 165 40.54 -21.63 -8.26
CA ARG A 165 41.73 -20.90 -7.79
C ARG A 165 41.70 -19.50 -8.43
N SER A 166 41.64 -18.46 -7.61
CA SER A 166 41.94 -17.10 -8.06
C SER A 166 43.45 -16.88 -8.00
N LEU A 167 44.04 -16.48 -9.12
CA LEU A 167 45.32 -15.79 -9.15
C LEU A 167 45.07 -14.32 -8.78
N PRO A 168 46.01 -13.62 -8.12
CA PRO A 168 45.83 -12.22 -7.77
C PRO A 168 46.06 -11.36 -9.02
N GLU A 169 45.01 -10.72 -9.51
CA GLU A 169 45.12 -9.70 -10.56
C GLU A 169 45.05 -8.29 -9.93
N ILE A 170 45.94 -7.45 -10.42
CA ILE A 170 46.43 -6.20 -9.85
C ILE A 170 45.37 -5.11 -9.90
N ALA A 171 45.34 -4.29 -8.84
CA ALA A 171 44.46 -3.15 -8.65
C ALA A 171 44.38 -2.21 -9.87
N GLY A 172 43.19 -2.14 -10.46
CA GLY A 172 42.79 -1.13 -11.43
C GLY A 172 41.72 -0.22 -10.85
N SER A 173 42.14 0.99 -10.47
CA SER A 173 41.37 2.23 -10.29
C SER A 173 39.84 2.12 -10.25
N SER A 174 39.27 2.15 -9.04
CA SER A 174 37.87 2.48 -8.84
C SER A 174 37.66 3.97 -9.12
N THR A 175 37.20 4.32 -10.31
CA THR A 175 36.45 5.56 -10.50
C THR A 175 35.19 5.48 -9.63
N PRO A 176 34.98 6.38 -8.65
CA PRO A 176 33.72 6.43 -7.94
C PRO A 176 32.65 6.84 -8.95
N ALA A 177 31.71 5.95 -9.24
CA ALA A 177 30.49 6.33 -9.93
C ALA A 177 29.73 7.29 -9.01
N THR A 178 29.95 8.58 -9.25
CA THR A 178 29.27 9.69 -8.61
C THR A 178 27.79 9.63 -9.00
N SER A 179 26.91 9.87 -8.01
CA SER A 179 25.43 9.88 -8.02
C SER A 179 24.74 8.51 -8.03
N LEU A 180 24.81 7.79 -6.90
CA LEU A 180 23.77 6.81 -6.58
C LEU A 180 22.50 7.57 -6.18
N SER A 181 21.41 7.28 -6.90
CA SER A 181 20.06 7.63 -6.51
C SER A 181 19.74 7.00 -5.15
N GLU A 182 18.98 7.71 -4.34
CA GLU A 182 18.45 7.25 -3.05
C GLU A 182 17.71 5.92 -3.23
N ASN A 183 17.98 4.92 -2.37
CA ASN A 183 17.27 3.65 -2.42
C ASN A 183 15.79 3.88 -2.05
N VAL A 184 14.87 3.34 -2.84
CA VAL A 184 13.43 3.40 -2.57
C VAL A 184 12.97 2.06 -2.02
N ASN A 185 12.44 2.05 -0.80
CA ASN A 185 11.83 0.85 -0.22
C ASN A 185 10.33 0.79 -0.60
N LEU A 186 9.93 -0.31 -1.22
CA LEU A 186 8.55 -0.58 -1.63
C LEU A 186 7.96 -1.69 -0.77
N PHE A 187 6.69 -1.52 -0.36
CA PHE A 187 5.97 -2.47 0.50
C PHE A 187 4.63 -2.91 -0.09
N GLN A 188 4.30 -4.21 0.02
CA GLN A 188 2.99 -4.77 -0.31
C GLN A 188 2.55 -5.84 0.68
N SER A 189 1.24 -5.93 0.92
CA SER A 189 0.65 -6.92 1.83
C SER A 189 -0.35 -7.84 1.13
N LEU A 190 -0.32 -9.12 1.48
CA LEU A 190 -1.24 -10.16 1.01
C LEU A 190 -1.79 -10.93 2.21
N ARG A 191 -3.04 -11.40 2.09
CA ARG A 191 -3.60 -12.43 2.97
C ARG A 191 -3.57 -13.77 2.24
N VAL A 192 -2.92 -14.76 2.84
CA VAL A 192 -2.71 -16.09 2.26
C VAL A 192 -3.50 -17.14 3.02
N LEU A 193 -4.36 -17.85 2.30
CA LEU A 193 -5.19 -18.94 2.80
C LEU A 193 -4.60 -20.30 2.44
N GLN A 194 -4.81 -21.27 3.32
CA GLN A 194 -4.47 -22.66 3.04
C GLN A 194 -5.61 -23.35 2.28
N GLU A 195 -5.31 -24.41 1.53
CA GLU A 195 -6.35 -25.22 0.88
C GLU A 195 -7.35 -25.75 1.93
N GLY A 196 -8.64 -25.45 1.74
CA GLY A 196 -9.72 -25.80 2.66
C GLY A 196 -10.09 -24.74 3.70
N GLU A 197 -9.32 -23.65 3.82
CA GLU A 197 -9.69 -22.49 4.64
C GLU A 197 -10.68 -21.62 3.84
N ALA A 198 -11.95 -21.61 4.24
CA ALA A 198 -12.95 -20.76 3.59
C ALA A 198 -12.72 -19.28 3.93
N ASP A 199 -12.93 -18.41 2.95
CA ASP A 199 -12.93 -16.95 3.08
C ASP A 199 -14.03 -16.53 4.08
N THR A 200 -13.72 -16.54 5.37
CA THR A 200 -14.66 -16.20 6.46
C THR A 200 -15.11 -14.74 6.45
N GLU A 201 -14.65 -13.93 5.48
CA GLU A 201 -15.03 -12.52 5.34
C GLU A 201 -16.23 -12.29 4.39
N PHE A 202 -16.78 -13.34 3.77
CA PHE A 202 -17.99 -13.23 2.93
C PHE A 202 -19.29 -13.73 3.59
N PHE A 203 -19.22 -14.27 4.81
CA PHE A 203 -20.38 -14.82 5.54
C PHE A 203 -20.78 -13.98 6.76
N GLN A 204 -20.96 -12.68 6.58
CA GLN A 204 -21.67 -11.86 7.57
C GLN A 204 -22.62 -10.87 6.90
N ASN A 205 -23.37 -11.34 5.88
CA ASN A 205 -24.65 -10.72 5.49
C ASN A 205 -25.46 -11.63 4.56
N SER A 206 -25.90 -12.78 5.06
CA SER A 206 -26.96 -13.54 4.41
C SER A 206 -28.01 -13.94 5.44
N THR A 207 -28.66 -12.93 6.02
CA THR A 207 -30.04 -13.10 6.44
C THR A 207 -30.86 -13.19 5.15
N THR A 208 -31.37 -14.39 4.91
CA THR A 208 -32.37 -14.77 3.90
C THR A 208 -33.26 -13.62 3.41
N ALA A 209 -33.13 -13.22 2.15
CA ALA A 209 -34.21 -12.58 1.39
C ALA A 209 -34.10 -12.94 -0.10
N PHE A 210 -34.99 -13.83 -0.51
CA PHE A 210 -35.37 -14.13 -1.87
C PHE A 210 -35.84 -12.86 -2.62
N ARG A 211 -35.21 -12.49 -3.74
CA ARG A 211 -35.86 -12.18 -5.04
C ARG A 211 -34.88 -11.71 -6.13
N SER A 212 -35.17 -12.24 -7.31
CA SER A 212 -34.64 -12.01 -8.66
C SER A 212 -34.79 -10.59 -9.22
N GLY A 213 -33.88 -10.17 -10.11
CA GLY A 213 -34.13 -9.12 -11.12
C GLY A 213 -32.89 -8.34 -11.58
N PRO A 214 -32.65 -8.11 -12.89
CA PRO A 214 -31.36 -7.67 -13.44
C PRO A 214 -31.24 -6.16 -13.71
N SER A 215 -29.98 -5.77 -13.98
CA SER A 215 -29.48 -4.63 -14.77
C SER A 215 -29.59 -3.18 -14.24
N GLU A 216 -28.40 -2.55 -14.18
CA GLU A 216 -28.09 -1.19 -14.65
C GLU A 216 -28.23 0.01 -13.69
N SER A 217 -27.08 0.61 -13.36
CA SER A 217 -26.72 2.03 -13.56
C SER A 217 -25.69 2.48 -12.52
N THR A 218 -24.62 3.09 -13.03
CA THR A 218 -23.61 3.88 -12.31
C THR A 218 -24.26 4.80 -11.28
N ASN A 219 -23.91 4.61 -10.01
CA ASN A 219 -24.11 5.60 -8.96
C ASN A 219 -22.94 5.52 -7.99
N ASP A 220 -22.38 6.70 -7.68
CA ASP A 220 -21.27 6.94 -6.78
C ASP A 220 -21.43 6.15 -5.47
N ARG A 221 -20.62 5.10 -5.31
CA ARG A 221 -20.56 4.34 -4.07
C ARG A 221 -19.70 5.10 -3.06
N VAL A 222 -20.36 5.96 -2.29
CA VAL A 222 -19.74 6.61 -1.13
C VAL A 222 -19.54 5.55 -0.04
N CYS A 223 -18.29 5.14 0.16
CA CYS A 223 -17.92 4.17 1.19
C CYS A 223 -17.82 4.87 2.55
N LEU A 224 -18.84 4.71 3.40
CA LEU A 224 -18.83 5.20 4.78
C LEU A 224 -18.52 4.08 5.75
N ARG A 225 -17.67 4.37 6.74
CA ARG A 225 -17.32 3.44 7.81
C ARG A 225 -18.59 2.98 8.52
N SER A 226 -18.82 1.67 8.59
CA SER A 226 -20.04 1.06 9.14
C SER A 226 -20.46 1.62 10.50
N THR A 227 -19.50 2.00 11.34
CA THR A 227 -19.73 2.64 12.65
C THR A 227 -20.50 3.96 12.55
N VAL A 228 -20.31 4.74 11.49
CA VAL A 228 -20.97 6.06 11.31
C VAL A 228 -22.41 5.88 10.86
N LEU A 229 -22.70 4.88 10.04
CA LEU A 229 -24.07 4.58 9.61
C LEU A 229 -24.92 4.08 10.78
N SER A 230 -24.36 3.20 11.61
CA SER A 230 -25.07 2.70 12.80
C SER A 230 -25.37 3.81 13.82
N THR A 231 -24.47 4.78 14.01
CA THR A 231 -24.73 5.90 14.93
C THR A 231 -25.78 6.85 14.37
N ILE A 232 -25.76 7.16 13.08
CA ILE A 232 -26.75 8.05 12.43
C ILE A 232 -28.15 7.42 12.50
N ILE A 233 -28.27 6.15 12.16
CA ILE A 233 -29.57 5.43 12.21
C ILE A 233 -30.06 5.34 13.66
N GLY A 234 -29.18 5.03 14.60
CA GLY A 234 -29.52 4.96 16.03
C GLY A 234 -30.05 6.31 16.57
N ILE A 235 -29.36 7.40 16.25
CA ILE A 235 -29.77 8.75 16.64
C ILE A 235 -31.12 9.10 15.98
N GLY A 236 -31.28 8.80 14.69
CA GLY A 236 -32.53 9.03 13.95
C GLY A 236 -33.73 8.30 14.57
N CYS A 237 -33.59 7.00 14.85
CA CYS A 237 -34.63 6.21 15.51
C CYS A 237 -34.95 6.76 16.90
N GLY A 238 -33.93 7.18 17.67
CA GLY A 238 -34.13 7.80 18.98
C GLY A 238 -35.01 9.05 18.92
N PHE A 239 -34.75 9.96 17.98
CA PHE A 239 -35.56 11.16 17.79
C PHE A 239 -37.00 10.84 17.39
N VAL A 240 -37.20 9.87 16.49
CA VAL A 240 -38.56 9.45 16.08
C VAL A 240 -39.34 8.89 17.26
N CYS A 241 -38.71 8.07 18.12
CA CYS A 241 -39.35 7.54 19.32
C CYS A 241 -39.73 8.64 20.32
N LEU A 242 -38.85 9.65 20.52
CA LEU A 242 -39.16 10.78 21.39
C LEU A 242 -40.33 11.62 20.86
N MET A 243 -40.37 11.87 19.55
CA MET A 243 -41.47 12.61 18.93
C MET A 243 -42.80 11.84 19.02
N ALA A 244 -42.79 10.52 18.81
CA ALA A 244 -43.99 9.69 18.98
C ALA A 244 -44.48 9.70 20.44
N GLY A 245 -43.56 9.63 21.41
CA GLY A 245 -43.88 9.66 22.84
C GLY A 245 -44.53 10.98 23.27
N THR A 246 -44.01 12.12 22.80
CA THR A 246 -44.60 13.43 23.14
C THR A 246 -45.97 13.63 22.50
N ILE A 247 -46.19 13.14 21.28
CA ILE A 247 -47.51 13.18 20.62
C ILE A 247 -48.53 12.35 21.42
N LEU A 248 -48.18 11.12 21.82
CA LEU A 248 -49.06 10.28 22.64
C LEU A 248 -49.37 10.92 24.00
N ALA A 249 -48.37 11.52 24.64
CA ALA A 249 -48.56 12.25 25.89
C ALA A 249 -49.51 13.45 25.71
N MET A 250 -49.35 14.24 24.64
CA MET A 250 -50.26 15.35 24.34
C MET A 250 -51.68 14.86 24.01
N CYS A 251 -51.83 13.83 23.19
CA CYS A 251 -53.13 13.24 22.87
C CYS A 251 -53.84 12.72 24.13
N SER A 252 -53.13 12.07 25.05
CA SER A 252 -53.71 11.60 26.32
C SER A 252 -54.13 12.75 27.23
N ARG A 253 -53.35 13.84 27.30
CA ARG A 253 -53.72 15.05 28.04
C ARG A 253 -54.97 15.72 27.46
N ILE A 254 -55.04 15.87 26.14
CA ILE A 254 -56.22 16.45 25.47
C ILE A 254 -57.46 15.58 25.69
N ARG A 255 -57.34 14.25 25.57
CA ARG A 255 -58.44 13.32 25.86
C ARG A 255 -58.91 13.42 27.31
N ARG A 256 -58.00 13.61 28.26
CA ARG A 256 -58.34 13.79 29.67
C ARG A 256 -59.10 15.11 29.89
N GLN A 257 -58.61 16.22 29.32
CA GLN A 257 -59.30 17.50 29.40
C GLN A 257 -60.69 17.47 28.75
N ALA A 258 -60.84 16.79 27.62
CA ALA A 258 -62.14 16.62 26.97
C ALA A 258 -63.13 15.82 27.85
N ARG A 259 -62.67 14.77 28.53
CA ARG A 259 -63.49 14.03 29.50
C ARG A 259 -63.91 14.89 30.70
N GLU A 260 -62.99 15.69 31.23
CA GLU A 260 -63.29 16.59 32.35
C GLU A 260 -64.31 17.67 31.95
N LYS A 261 -64.22 18.22 30.74
CA LYS A 261 -65.24 19.15 30.20
C LYS A 261 -66.62 18.50 30.08
N LEU A 262 -66.72 17.29 29.52
CA LEU A 262 -68.00 16.57 29.41
C LEU A 262 -68.64 16.27 30.78
N LEU A 263 -67.83 15.93 31.78
CA LEU A 263 -68.31 15.75 33.15
C LEU A 263 -68.82 17.06 33.74
N SER A 264 -68.11 18.18 33.56
CA SER A 264 -68.55 19.50 34.02
C SER A 264 -69.87 19.92 33.39
N ASP A 265 -70.04 19.74 32.08
CA ASP A 265 -71.29 20.07 31.38
C ASP A 265 -72.45 19.19 31.87
N SER A 266 -72.20 17.90 32.13
CA SER A 266 -73.21 16.99 32.67
C SER A 266 -73.66 17.37 34.09
N ILE A 267 -72.73 17.81 34.95
CA ILE A 267 -73.05 18.26 36.31
C ILE A 267 -73.83 19.58 36.26
N SER A 268 -73.43 20.53 35.40
CA SER A 268 -74.12 21.80 35.23
C SER A 268 -75.56 21.62 34.72
N TYR A 269 -75.81 20.63 33.86
CA TYR A 269 -77.17 20.31 33.38
C TYR A 269 -78.06 19.75 34.50
N MET A 270 -77.50 18.96 35.43
CA MET A 270 -78.27 18.40 36.55
C MET A 270 -78.58 19.43 37.65
N THR A 271 -77.77 20.47 37.82
CA THR A 271 -77.99 21.49 38.86
C THR A 271 -79.05 22.56 38.49
N HIS A 272 -79.53 22.57 37.26
CA HIS A 272 -80.43 23.61 36.75
C HIS A 272 -81.89 23.15 36.57
N LYS A 273 -82.28 22.05 37.22
CA LYS A 273 -83.63 21.46 37.19
C LYS A 273 -84.23 21.33 38.58
#